data_AF-A0A6V8CA00-F1
#
_entry.id   AF-A0A6V8CA00-F1
#
_cell.length_a   1.000
_cell.length_b   1.000
_cell.length_c   1.000
_cell.angle_alpha   90.00
_cell.angle_beta   90.00
_cell.angle_gamma   90.00
#
_symmetry.space_group_name_H-M   'P 1'
#
loop_
_entity.id
_entity.type
_entity.pdbx_description
1 polymer ?
#
loop_
_entity_poly.entity_id
_entity_poly.type
_entity_poly.pdbx_seq_one_letter_code
_entity_poly.pdbx_strand_id
1 'polypeptide(L)'
;MLLLRKVRVFVRFSTGGAMNGREKALQALSLVAIMVLTAVVFDLLSEPDQDQEIVYVLVDNRMMFDENSTVIELDRSEVARIASFNIKVFGDTKMSNATVVAELVDLFQAYDMVAVQEIKDIDEEVPYLFLDELNGVAGQDNVTNQTLNWSMVLSERSGQQEDDKNSQEQYAYYYRPTVFRSLDNGTLYDDSINDSFQREPFMASFMLLDPSGADTGTDLVIVNVHTKPTLAVEEMSALGDVHLWGQANYSDDDDYVILGDFNGDCSYASYNELIELSISSENYTWLVPDDADTTVGDSRCAYDRIPP
;
A
#
# COMPACT_ATOMS: atom_id res chain seq x y z
N MET A 1 8.68 -17.66 -5.02
CA MET A 1 9.97 -17.18 -5.59
C MET A 1 10.12 -15.73 -5.16
N LEU A 2 10.79 -15.48 -4.03
CA LEU A 2 11.34 -14.15 -3.73
C LEU A 2 12.36 -13.87 -4.84
N LEU A 3 12.17 -12.80 -5.62
CA LEU A 3 13.22 -12.36 -6.53
C LEU A 3 14.21 -11.48 -5.76
N LEU A 4 15.04 -12.12 -4.92
CA LEU A 4 16.35 -11.57 -4.62
C LEU A 4 17.09 -11.44 -5.96
N ARG A 5 17.33 -10.20 -6.43
CA ARG A 5 18.16 -9.95 -7.61
C ARG A 5 19.56 -10.51 -7.37
N LYS A 6 19.81 -11.74 -7.82
CA LYS A 6 21.15 -12.25 -8.14
C LYS A 6 21.17 -12.63 -9.61
N VAL A 7 21.48 -11.66 -10.46
CA VAL A 7 21.86 -11.94 -11.85
C VAL A 7 23.36 -12.26 -11.86
N ARG A 8 23.72 -13.54 -12.04
CA ARG A 8 25.07 -13.96 -12.42
C ARG A 8 25.07 -14.24 -13.93
N VAL A 9 25.74 -13.38 -14.70
CA VAL A 9 26.01 -13.63 -16.12
C VAL A 9 27.35 -14.36 -16.25
N PHE A 10 27.34 -15.56 -16.83
CA PHE A 10 28.56 -16.24 -17.30
C PHE A 10 28.65 -16.07 -18.81
N VAL A 11 29.69 -15.37 -19.29
CA VAL A 11 30.01 -15.30 -20.72
C VAL A 11 31.14 -16.29 -21.02
N ARG A 12 30.84 -17.32 -21.82
CA ARG A 12 31.82 -18.26 -22.36
C ARG A 12 32.33 -17.71 -23.70
N PHE A 13 33.60 -17.34 -23.77
CA PHE A 13 34.23 -17.01 -25.05
C PHE A 13 34.69 -18.30 -25.74
N SER A 14 34.17 -18.55 -26.95
CA SER A 14 34.76 -19.51 -27.89
C SER A 14 35.78 -18.79 -28.76
N THR A 15 36.97 -19.35 -28.81
CA THR A 15 38.19 -18.84 -29.46
C THR A 15 38.17 -18.98 -30.98
N GLY A 16 38.80 -18.01 -31.67
CA GLY A 16 39.57 -18.32 -32.89
C GLY A 16 39.40 -17.38 -34.09
N GLY A 17 40.25 -16.36 -34.18
CA GLY A 17 40.49 -15.59 -35.40
C GLY A 17 41.48 -14.45 -35.13
N ALA A 18 42.63 -14.42 -35.81
CA ALA A 18 43.66 -13.41 -35.60
C ALA A 18 43.17 -12.02 -36.07
N MET A 19 42.92 -11.13 -35.12
CA MET A 19 42.39 -9.79 -35.40
C MET A 19 43.46 -8.81 -35.91
N ASN A 20 43.13 -8.03 -36.93
CA ASN A 20 44.02 -6.99 -37.48
C ASN A 20 44.05 -5.73 -36.57
N GLY A 21 45.01 -4.82 -36.82
CA GLY A 21 45.22 -3.63 -35.96
C GLY A 21 44.02 -2.69 -35.85
N ARG A 22 43.11 -2.68 -36.84
CA ARG A 22 41.90 -1.86 -36.86
C ARG A 22 40.78 -2.48 -36.02
N GLU A 23 40.71 -3.80 -36.00
CA GLU A 23 39.78 -4.58 -35.16
C GLU A 23 40.15 -4.51 -33.67
N LYS A 24 41.45 -4.48 -33.35
CA LYS A 24 41.92 -4.24 -31.97
C LYS A 24 41.52 -2.85 -31.45
N ALA A 25 41.55 -1.84 -32.32
CA ALA A 25 41.10 -0.49 -31.98
C ALA A 25 39.58 -0.41 -31.75
N LEU A 26 38.79 -1.13 -32.57
CA LEU A 26 37.34 -1.23 -32.39
C LEU A 26 36.95 -1.99 -31.13
N GLN A 27 37.66 -3.07 -30.79
CA GLN A 27 37.47 -3.76 -29.51
C GLN A 27 37.85 -2.88 -28.31
N ALA A 28 38.94 -2.11 -28.40
CA ALA A 28 39.32 -1.18 -27.35
C ALA A 28 38.28 -0.07 -27.14
N LEU A 29 37.74 0.51 -28.23
CA LEU A 29 36.65 1.48 -28.17
C LEU A 29 35.36 0.86 -27.59
N SER A 30 35.04 -0.37 -27.95
CA SER A 30 33.90 -1.10 -27.39
C SER A 30 34.08 -1.40 -25.90
N LEU A 31 35.28 -1.77 -25.44
CA LEU A 31 35.57 -1.99 -24.02
C LEU A 31 35.51 -0.68 -23.22
N VAL A 32 35.97 0.44 -23.79
CA VAL A 32 35.84 1.76 -23.15
C VAL A 32 34.37 2.19 -23.10
N ALA A 33 33.61 2.01 -24.18
CA ALA A 33 32.18 2.29 -24.19
C ALA A 33 31.42 1.42 -23.18
N ILE A 34 31.78 0.13 -23.06
CA ILE A 34 31.23 -0.76 -22.04
C ILE A 34 31.61 -0.28 -20.65
N MET A 35 32.87 0.09 -20.37
CA MET A 35 33.25 0.61 -19.04
C MET A 35 32.50 1.90 -18.69
N VAL A 36 32.34 2.82 -19.65
CA VAL A 36 31.58 4.06 -19.44
C VAL A 36 30.10 3.75 -19.21
N LEU A 37 29.49 2.88 -20.02
CA LEU A 37 28.11 2.44 -19.83
C LEU A 37 27.94 1.67 -18.51
N THR A 38 28.91 0.87 -18.10
CA THR A 38 28.86 0.12 -16.84
C THR A 38 29.00 1.07 -15.67
N ALA A 39 29.83 2.11 -15.77
CA ALA A 39 29.95 3.14 -14.74
C ALA A 39 28.69 4.00 -14.64
N VAL A 40 28.08 4.39 -15.77
CA VAL A 40 26.80 5.12 -15.81
C VAL A 40 25.65 4.25 -15.30
N VAL A 41 25.62 2.96 -15.65
CA VAL A 41 24.65 2.01 -15.10
C VAL A 41 24.91 1.77 -13.63
N PHE A 42 26.16 1.74 -13.17
CA PHE A 42 26.46 1.63 -11.74
C PHE A 42 26.05 2.89 -11.00
N ASP A 43 26.23 4.08 -11.58
CA ASP A 43 25.77 5.37 -11.05
C ASP A 43 24.23 5.41 -10.96
N LEU A 44 23.54 4.98 -12.03
CA LEU A 44 22.07 4.84 -12.09
C LEU A 44 21.51 3.72 -11.18
N LEU A 45 22.29 2.68 -10.89
CA LEU A 45 21.92 1.59 -9.98
C LEU A 45 22.46 1.80 -8.56
N SER A 46 23.25 2.86 -8.34
CA SER A 46 23.75 3.30 -7.04
C SER A 46 23.01 4.53 -6.54
N GLU A 47 21.83 4.82 -7.11
CA GLU A 47 20.85 5.60 -6.37
C GLU A 47 20.65 4.86 -5.04
N PRO A 48 20.89 5.51 -3.89
CA PRO A 48 20.61 4.91 -2.61
C PRO A 48 19.16 4.43 -2.63
N ASP A 49 18.89 3.23 -2.09
CA ASP A 49 17.53 2.74 -1.83
C ASP A 49 16.69 3.95 -1.44
N GLN A 50 15.75 4.36 -2.30
CA GLN A 50 14.82 5.39 -1.91
C GLN A 50 14.02 4.77 -0.79
N ASP A 51 14.31 5.20 0.44
CA ASP A 51 13.50 4.94 1.60
C ASP A 51 12.04 5.11 1.18
N GLN A 52 11.18 4.15 1.54
CA GLN A 52 9.73 4.23 1.30
C GLN A 52 9.28 5.66 1.61
N GLU A 53 8.57 6.30 0.67
CA GLU A 53 8.16 7.69 0.84
C GLU A 53 7.20 7.79 2.04
N ILE A 54 7.74 8.16 3.20
CA ILE A 54 6.96 8.38 4.42
C ILE A 54 6.32 9.75 4.28
N VAL A 55 5.03 9.76 3.91
CA VAL A 55 4.24 10.99 3.91
C VAL A 55 3.75 11.26 5.33
N TYR A 56 4.18 12.38 5.90
CA TYR A 56 3.75 12.82 7.22
C TYR A 56 2.44 13.61 7.09
N VAL A 57 1.37 13.13 7.74
CA VAL A 57 0.13 13.90 7.91
C VAL A 57 0.09 14.46 9.32
N LEU A 58 0.20 15.79 9.43
CA LEU A 58 0.02 16.53 10.68
C LEU A 58 -1.48 16.84 10.85
N VAL A 59 -2.18 16.07 11.68
CA VAL A 59 -3.55 16.39 12.11
C VAL A 59 -3.47 17.32 13.34
N ASP A 60 -3.08 18.58 13.13
CA ASP A 60 -3.36 19.68 14.06
C ASP A 60 -3.59 20.96 13.25
N ASN A 61 -4.78 21.54 13.37
CA ASN A 61 -5.27 22.66 12.58
C ASN A 61 -4.65 24.02 13.00
N ARG A 62 -3.34 24.05 13.34
CA ARG A 62 -2.65 25.21 13.93
C ARG A 62 -1.21 25.47 13.49
N MET A 63 -0.75 25.02 12.33
CA MET A 63 0.57 25.46 11.83
C MET A 63 0.51 26.08 10.44
N MET A 64 0.55 27.42 10.44
CA MET A 64 0.91 28.23 9.27
C MET A 64 2.40 28.02 9.00
N PHE A 65 2.76 27.47 7.84
CA PHE A 65 4.15 27.35 7.43
C PHE A 65 4.66 28.71 6.93
N ASP A 66 5.51 29.37 7.73
CA ASP A 66 6.37 30.46 7.26
C ASP A 66 7.47 29.85 6.37
N GLU A 67 7.89 30.56 5.31
CA GLU A 67 8.88 30.14 4.28
C GLU A 67 10.31 29.86 4.81
N ASN A 68 10.48 29.65 6.11
CA ASN A 68 11.76 29.35 6.77
C ASN A 68 11.68 28.15 7.74
N SER A 69 10.72 27.24 7.53
CA SER A 69 10.40 26.13 8.44
C SER A 69 11.54 25.10 8.52
N THR A 70 12.12 24.96 9.71
CA THR A 70 12.94 23.79 10.07
C THR A 70 12.04 22.54 10.06
N VAL A 71 12.44 21.50 9.32
CA VAL A 71 11.76 20.19 9.38
C VAL A 71 11.74 19.73 10.84
N ILE A 72 10.55 19.66 11.45
CA ILE A 72 10.38 19.12 12.78
C ILE A 72 10.43 17.60 12.62
N GLU A 73 11.52 16.98 13.08
CA GLU A 73 11.64 15.53 13.16
C GLU A 73 10.76 15.06 14.32
N LEU A 74 9.56 14.56 14.00
CA LEU A 74 8.61 14.04 14.99
C LEU A 74 9.09 12.66 15.48
N ASP A 75 9.04 12.44 16.80
CA ASP A 75 9.38 11.14 17.37
C ASP A 75 8.30 10.09 17.02
N ARG A 76 8.69 8.82 16.97
CA ARG A 76 7.78 7.68 16.75
C ARG A 76 6.65 7.63 17.77
N SER A 77 6.86 8.17 18.98
CA SER A 77 5.83 8.25 20.01
C SER A 77 4.83 9.40 19.84
N GLU A 78 5.08 10.31 18.89
CA GLU A 78 4.29 11.52 18.65
C GLU A 78 3.41 11.43 17.39
N VAL A 79 3.51 10.34 16.62
CA VAL A 79 2.76 10.14 15.37
C VAL A 79 2.18 8.74 15.30
N ALA A 80 0.98 8.64 14.74
CA ALA A 80 0.40 7.36 14.34
C ALA A 80 0.73 7.09 12.87
N ARG A 81 1.24 5.90 12.56
CA ARG A 81 1.64 5.50 11.20
C ARG A 81 0.63 4.55 10.60
N ILE A 82 -0.01 4.98 9.52
CA ILE A 82 -0.97 4.19 8.74
C ILE A 82 -0.33 3.85 7.40
N ALA A 83 -0.47 2.60 6.95
CA ALA A 83 -0.09 2.17 5.61
C ALA A 83 -1.27 1.52 4.89
N SER A 84 -1.23 1.59 3.55
CA SER A 84 -2.02 0.72 2.68
C SER A 84 -1.07 -0.27 2.01
N PHE A 85 -1.48 -1.54 1.86
CA PHE A 85 -0.64 -2.56 1.27
C PHE A 85 -1.42 -3.64 0.52
N ASN A 86 -1.30 -3.63 -0.82
CA ASN A 86 -1.74 -4.74 -1.65
C ASN A 86 -0.74 -5.91 -1.53
N ILE A 87 -1.11 -6.94 -0.78
CA ILE A 87 -0.34 -8.17 -0.65
C ILE A 87 -0.78 -9.14 -1.75
N LYS A 88 -0.21 -8.99 -2.95
CA LYS A 88 -0.55 -9.81 -4.14
C LYS A 88 -0.91 -11.26 -3.85
N VAL A 89 -2.17 -11.64 -4.07
CA VAL A 89 -2.72 -12.98 -3.79
C VAL A 89 -2.37 -13.45 -2.38
N PHE A 90 -2.89 -12.75 -1.37
CA PHE A 90 -2.70 -13.11 0.02
C PHE A 90 -3.66 -14.23 0.40
N GLY A 91 -3.18 -15.47 0.26
CA GLY A 91 -3.90 -16.69 0.57
C GLY A 91 -2.96 -17.79 1.10
N ASP A 92 -3.47 -19.01 1.24
CA ASP A 92 -2.76 -20.15 1.85
C ASP A 92 -1.35 -20.38 1.33
N THR A 93 -1.18 -20.27 0.01
CA THR A 93 0.15 -20.50 -0.61
C THR A 93 1.18 -19.52 -0.06
N LYS A 94 0.78 -18.26 0.19
CA LYS A 94 1.69 -17.25 0.75
C LYS A 94 1.91 -17.49 2.24
N MET A 95 0.85 -17.77 3.00
CA MET A 95 0.95 -18.08 4.44
C MET A 95 1.74 -19.36 4.75
N SER A 96 1.75 -20.34 3.85
CA SER A 96 2.57 -21.56 4.00
C SER A 96 4.08 -21.31 3.87
N ASN A 97 4.49 -20.13 3.41
CA ASN A 97 5.90 -19.78 3.25
C ASN A 97 6.39 -18.93 4.43
N ALA A 98 6.94 -19.61 5.45
CA ALA A 98 7.43 -18.98 6.67
C ALA A 98 8.42 -17.82 6.46
N THR A 99 9.24 -17.86 5.39
CA THR A 99 10.13 -16.74 5.07
C THR A 99 9.34 -15.52 4.62
N VAL A 100 8.32 -15.69 3.78
CA VAL A 100 7.47 -14.57 3.33
C VAL A 100 6.69 -13.99 4.52
N VAL A 101 6.13 -14.85 5.36
CA VAL A 101 5.38 -14.42 6.55
C VAL A 101 6.28 -13.62 7.50
N ALA A 102 7.51 -14.07 7.76
CA ALA A 102 8.44 -13.35 8.63
C ALA A 102 8.77 -11.94 8.11
N GLU A 103 8.98 -11.78 6.80
CA GLU A 103 9.22 -10.47 6.19
C GLU A 103 7.98 -9.56 6.27
N LEU A 104 6.79 -10.12 6.07
CA LEU A 104 5.53 -9.36 6.24
C LEU A 104 5.35 -8.91 7.70
N VAL A 105 5.61 -9.79 8.68
CA VAL A 105 5.52 -9.42 10.11
C VAL A 105 6.51 -8.30 10.46
N ASP A 106 7.75 -8.36 9.96
CA ASP A 106 8.77 -7.33 10.19
C ASP A 106 8.35 -5.98 9.58
N LEU A 107 7.82 -5.99 8.36
CA LEU A 107 7.28 -4.80 7.69
C LEU A 107 6.16 -4.15 8.52
N PHE A 108 5.21 -4.96 9.03
CA PHE A 108 4.09 -4.44 9.81
C PHE A 108 4.56 -3.79 11.13
N GLN A 109 5.71 -4.19 11.69
CA GLN A 109 6.24 -3.55 12.90
C GLN A 109 6.60 -2.08 12.70
N ALA A 110 6.74 -1.58 11.47
CA ALA A 110 7.03 -0.17 11.19
C ALA A 110 5.80 0.74 11.33
N TYR A 111 4.60 0.17 11.40
CA TYR A 111 3.32 0.87 11.40
C TYR A 111 2.49 0.60 12.66
N ASP A 112 1.48 1.45 12.86
CA ASP A 112 0.47 1.31 13.89
C ASP A 112 -0.86 0.81 13.31
N MET A 113 -1.07 1.02 12.01
CA MET A 113 -2.15 0.41 11.24
C MET A 113 -1.68 0.07 9.82
N VAL A 114 -2.11 -1.08 9.30
CA VAL A 114 -1.94 -1.46 7.89
C VAL A 114 -3.28 -1.92 7.34
N ALA A 115 -3.78 -1.18 6.34
CA ALA A 115 -4.90 -1.56 5.51
C ALA A 115 -4.41 -2.50 4.40
N VAL A 116 -4.96 -3.69 4.32
CA VAL A 116 -4.52 -4.77 3.43
C VAL A 116 -5.57 -5.04 2.37
N GLN A 117 -5.12 -5.23 1.13
CA GLN A 117 -5.93 -5.64 -0.02
C GLN A 117 -5.46 -7.01 -0.57
N GLU A 118 -6.20 -7.55 -1.55
CA GLU A 118 -5.91 -8.84 -2.22
C GLU A 118 -5.90 -10.07 -1.31
N ILE A 119 -6.70 -10.06 -0.24
CA ILE A 119 -6.96 -11.26 0.57
C ILE A 119 -7.80 -12.23 -0.27
N LYS A 120 -7.14 -13.25 -0.81
CA LYS A 120 -7.73 -14.26 -1.70
C LYS A 120 -7.72 -15.61 -0.98
N ASP A 121 -8.62 -15.70 -0.02
CA ASP A 121 -8.83 -16.90 0.76
C ASP A 121 -10.32 -17.27 0.75
N ILE A 122 -10.63 -18.49 0.34
CA ILE A 122 -12.01 -18.99 0.25
C ILE A 122 -12.53 -19.48 1.58
N ASP A 123 -11.64 -19.95 2.45
CA ASP A 123 -11.97 -20.50 3.76
C ASP A 123 -11.92 -19.41 4.86
N GLU A 124 -11.47 -18.20 4.51
CA GLU A 124 -11.41 -16.99 5.35
C GLU A 124 -10.58 -17.17 6.63
N GLU A 125 -9.56 -18.03 6.60
CA GLU A 125 -8.67 -18.34 7.72
C GLU A 125 -7.38 -17.48 7.70
N VAL A 126 -6.86 -17.16 6.51
CA VAL A 126 -5.58 -16.46 6.28
C VAL A 126 -5.47 -15.16 7.07
N PRO A 127 -6.50 -14.29 7.15
CA PRO A 127 -6.40 -13.07 7.94
C PRO A 127 -6.15 -13.34 9.43
N TYR A 128 -6.81 -14.35 9.99
CA TYR A 128 -6.65 -14.74 11.39
C TYR A 128 -5.29 -15.41 11.64
N LEU A 129 -4.85 -16.28 10.72
CA LEU A 129 -3.52 -16.89 10.80
C LEU A 129 -2.42 -15.83 10.79
N PHE A 130 -2.56 -14.79 9.97
CA PHE A 130 -1.59 -13.70 9.95
C PHE A 130 -1.66 -12.80 11.18
N LEU A 131 -2.86 -12.56 11.73
CA LEU A 131 -3.02 -11.88 13.01
C LEU A 131 -2.30 -12.64 14.15
N ASP A 132 -2.35 -13.97 14.14
CA ASP A 132 -1.64 -14.80 15.10
C ASP A 132 -0.12 -14.70 14.95
N GLU A 133 0.39 -14.61 13.71
CA GLU A 133 1.81 -14.37 13.43
C GLU A 133 2.26 -12.99 13.92
N LEU A 134 1.46 -11.94 13.67
CA LEU A 134 1.72 -10.58 14.18
C LEU A 134 1.77 -10.51 15.71
N ASN A 135 0.95 -11.33 16.38
CA ASN A 135 0.91 -11.41 17.84
C ASN A 135 1.92 -12.41 18.42
N GLY A 136 2.64 -13.18 17.59
CA GLY A 136 3.60 -14.19 18.04
C GLY A 136 2.94 -15.38 18.75
N VAL A 137 1.67 -15.66 18.44
CA VAL A 137 0.86 -16.70 19.06
C VAL A 137 0.52 -17.85 18.11
N ALA A 138 1.02 -17.79 16.87
CA ALA A 138 0.82 -18.81 15.86
C ALA A 138 1.16 -20.22 16.38
N GLY A 139 0.21 -21.15 16.21
CA GLY A 139 0.34 -22.54 16.65
C GLY A 139 0.23 -22.77 18.16
N GLN A 140 -0.27 -21.79 18.94
CA GLN A 140 -0.50 -21.93 20.38
C GLN A 140 -1.99 -22.17 20.70
N ASP A 141 -2.31 -23.33 21.30
CA ASP A 141 -3.69 -23.71 21.62
C ASP A 141 -4.32 -22.95 22.82
N ASN A 142 -3.54 -22.14 23.57
CA ASN A 142 -4.00 -21.44 24.78
C ASN A 142 -3.32 -20.06 24.95
N VAL A 143 -3.99 -18.99 24.50
CA VAL A 143 -3.48 -17.61 24.49
C VAL A 143 -3.92 -16.79 25.73
N THR A 144 -4.45 -17.46 26.77
CA THR A 144 -5.18 -16.81 27.88
C THR A 144 -4.39 -15.85 28.77
N ASN A 145 -3.06 -15.74 28.60
CA ASN A 145 -2.18 -14.86 29.37
C ASN A 145 -1.23 -14.02 28.50
N GLN A 146 -1.44 -13.95 27.19
CA GLN A 146 -0.61 -13.13 26.30
C GLN A 146 -1.28 -11.79 26.00
N THR A 147 -0.48 -10.73 26.07
CA THR A 147 -0.88 -9.42 25.58
C THR A 147 -0.80 -9.44 24.06
N LEU A 148 -1.94 -9.33 23.39
CA LEU A 148 -2.01 -9.17 21.94
C LEU A 148 -1.65 -7.72 21.61
N ASN A 149 -0.69 -7.56 20.71
CA ASN A 149 -0.17 -6.26 20.27
C ASN A 149 -0.91 -5.74 19.03
N TRP A 150 -1.67 -6.60 18.36
CA TRP A 150 -2.41 -6.33 17.15
C TRP A 150 -3.85 -6.83 17.26
N SER A 151 -4.75 -6.03 16.71
CA SER A 151 -6.16 -6.33 16.49
C SER A 151 -6.47 -6.24 15.00
N MET A 152 -7.64 -6.73 14.60
CA MET A 152 -8.07 -6.72 13.20
C MET A 152 -9.53 -6.31 13.07
N VAL A 153 -9.83 -5.49 12.06
CA VAL A 153 -11.16 -5.34 11.47
C VAL A 153 -11.10 -5.98 10.07
N LEU A 154 -11.98 -6.95 9.79
CA LEU A 154 -11.97 -7.74 8.56
C LEU A 154 -13.30 -7.59 7.84
N SER A 155 -13.26 -7.33 6.54
CA SER A 155 -14.45 -7.27 5.72
C SER A 155 -14.98 -8.67 5.42
N GLU A 156 -16.27 -8.76 5.11
CA GLU A 156 -16.76 -9.87 4.31
C GLU A 156 -16.14 -9.85 2.90
N ARG A 157 -16.35 -10.90 2.10
CA ARG A 157 -15.84 -10.95 0.74
C ARG A 157 -16.55 -9.93 -0.15
N SER A 158 -15.80 -8.96 -0.62
CA SER A 158 -16.18 -8.00 -1.64
C SER A 158 -16.29 -8.67 -3.03
N GLY A 159 -16.87 -8.00 -4.02
CA GLY A 159 -17.29 -8.57 -5.30
C GLY A 159 -18.58 -9.36 -5.14
N GLN A 160 -19.58 -8.77 -4.48
CA GLN A 160 -20.83 -9.45 -4.14
C GLN A 160 -21.79 -9.57 -5.33
N GLN A 161 -21.59 -8.76 -6.36
CA GLN A 161 -22.42 -8.76 -7.56
C GLN A 161 -22.14 -9.98 -8.45
N GLU A 162 -23.11 -10.34 -9.29
CA GLU A 162 -23.09 -11.61 -10.05
C GLU A 162 -21.93 -11.67 -11.04
N ASP A 163 -21.58 -10.55 -11.65
CA ASP A 163 -20.48 -10.42 -12.60
C ASP A 163 -19.09 -10.38 -11.96
N ASP A 164 -19.00 -10.15 -10.65
CA ASP A 164 -17.73 -10.05 -9.91
C ASP A 164 -17.38 -11.25 -9.04
N LYS A 165 -18.23 -12.28 -8.98
CA LYS A 165 -18.01 -13.49 -8.16
C LYS A 165 -16.66 -14.19 -8.36
N ASN A 166 -16.01 -14.01 -9.50
CA ASN A 166 -14.70 -14.62 -9.78
C ASN A 166 -13.51 -13.75 -9.35
N SER A 167 -13.77 -12.54 -8.86
CA SER A 167 -12.78 -11.51 -8.49
C SER A 167 -12.82 -11.18 -6.99
N GLN A 168 -13.55 -11.98 -6.20
CA GLN A 168 -13.80 -11.71 -4.79
C GLN A 168 -12.52 -11.71 -3.94
N GLU A 169 -12.40 -10.69 -3.11
CA GLU A 169 -11.30 -10.45 -2.18
C GLU A 169 -11.87 -9.97 -0.83
N GLN A 170 -11.08 -10.05 0.24
CA GLN A 170 -11.36 -9.34 1.49
C GLN A 170 -10.38 -8.17 1.66
N TYR A 171 -10.81 -7.24 2.50
CA TYR A 171 -10.02 -6.15 3.04
C TYR A 171 -9.83 -6.34 4.53
N ALA A 172 -8.67 -5.96 5.06
CA ALA A 172 -8.44 -5.98 6.50
C ALA A 172 -7.72 -4.72 6.97
N TYR A 173 -8.03 -4.27 8.18
CA TYR A 173 -7.25 -3.31 8.93
C TYR A 173 -6.58 -4.05 10.08
N TYR A 174 -5.27 -4.25 10.01
CA TYR A 174 -4.48 -4.69 11.16
C TYR A 174 -3.99 -3.46 11.90
N TYR A 175 -4.27 -3.35 13.19
CA TYR A 175 -3.93 -2.15 13.95
C TYR A 175 -3.46 -2.46 15.37
N ARG A 176 -2.68 -1.56 15.94
CA ARG A 176 -2.26 -1.62 17.34
C ARG A 176 -3.36 -1.03 18.22
N PRO A 177 -3.95 -1.81 19.14
CA PRO A 177 -5.01 -1.32 20.02
C PRO A 177 -4.53 -0.29 21.05
N THR A 178 -3.22 -0.08 21.17
CA THR A 178 -2.62 0.99 21.97
C THR A 178 -2.59 2.34 21.26
N VAL A 179 -2.85 2.38 19.95
CA VAL A 179 -2.83 3.60 19.12
C VAL A 179 -4.20 3.87 18.52
N PHE A 180 -4.91 2.83 18.08
CA PHE A 180 -6.24 2.96 17.51
C PHE A 180 -7.25 2.10 18.24
N ARG A 181 -8.47 2.61 18.39
CA ARG A 181 -9.62 1.83 18.86
C ARG A 181 -10.69 1.80 17.78
N SER A 182 -10.99 0.62 17.25
CA SER A 182 -12.12 0.44 16.35
C SER A 182 -13.43 0.82 17.05
N LEU A 183 -14.27 1.60 16.39
CA LEU A 183 -15.59 2.00 16.88
C LEU A 183 -16.70 1.12 16.32
N ASP A 184 -16.42 0.40 15.23
CA ASP A 184 -17.32 -0.53 14.57
C ASP A 184 -16.57 -1.77 14.05
N ASN A 185 -17.26 -2.60 13.25
CA ASN A 185 -16.69 -3.78 12.58
C ASN A 185 -16.45 -3.56 11.08
N GLY A 186 -16.61 -2.32 10.60
CA GLY A 186 -16.60 -1.93 9.22
C GLY A 186 -17.82 -2.36 8.39
N THR A 187 -17.98 -1.75 7.22
CA THR A 187 -19.04 -2.04 6.24
C THR A 187 -18.49 -1.88 4.82
N LEU A 188 -18.87 -2.76 3.90
CA LEU A 188 -18.63 -2.53 2.48
C LEU A 188 -19.60 -1.46 1.96
N TYR A 189 -19.12 -0.60 1.06
CA TYR A 189 -19.97 0.35 0.35
C TYR A 189 -21.10 -0.39 -0.39
N ASP A 190 -22.34 0.01 -0.18
CA ASP A 190 -23.48 -0.55 -0.92
C ASP A 190 -23.65 0.18 -2.26
N ASP A 191 -23.15 -0.44 -3.32
CA ASP A 191 -23.33 0.02 -4.70
C ASP A 191 -24.35 -0.81 -5.48
N SER A 192 -25.23 -1.56 -4.81
CA SER A 192 -26.20 -2.47 -5.45
C SER A 192 -27.13 -1.82 -6.49
N ILE A 193 -27.26 -0.49 -6.47
CA ILE A 193 -28.02 0.29 -7.44
C ILE A 193 -27.19 0.65 -8.68
N ASN A 194 -25.93 1.03 -8.47
CA ASN A 194 -25.10 1.71 -9.47
C ASN A 194 -23.96 0.83 -10.01
N ASP A 195 -23.63 -0.27 -9.31
CA ASP A 195 -22.68 -1.31 -9.72
C ASP A 195 -21.35 -0.70 -10.19
N SER A 196 -20.77 0.10 -9.31
CA SER A 196 -19.69 1.02 -9.66
C SER A 196 -18.31 0.44 -9.37
N PHE A 197 -18.24 -0.64 -8.59
CA PHE A 197 -16.97 -1.26 -8.20
C PHE A 197 -17.00 -2.77 -8.41
N GLN A 198 -15.95 -3.31 -9.04
CA GLN A 198 -15.75 -4.77 -9.04
C GLN A 198 -15.53 -5.33 -7.61
N ARG A 199 -14.93 -4.50 -6.75
CA ARG A 199 -14.74 -4.77 -5.33
C ARG A 199 -15.14 -3.54 -4.54
N GLU A 200 -16.34 -3.57 -3.97
CA GLU A 200 -16.90 -2.51 -3.14
C GLU A 200 -15.89 -2.07 -2.06
N PRO A 201 -15.60 -0.75 -1.92
CA PRO A 201 -14.69 -0.25 -0.90
C PRO A 201 -15.11 -0.62 0.53
N PHE A 202 -14.15 -0.94 1.39
CA PHE A 202 -14.39 -1.29 2.78
C PHE A 202 -14.12 -0.11 3.71
N MET A 203 -15.09 0.26 4.54
CA MET A 203 -14.98 1.40 5.46
C MET A 203 -15.05 0.96 6.90
N ALA A 204 -14.22 1.53 7.78
CA ALA A 204 -14.32 1.34 9.23
C ALA A 204 -13.86 2.59 9.97
N SER A 205 -14.47 2.87 11.13
CA SER A 205 -14.13 4.04 11.95
C SER A 205 -13.23 3.69 13.15
N PHE A 206 -12.25 4.56 13.40
CA PHE A 206 -11.23 4.39 14.43
C PHE A 206 -11.02 5.68 15.21
N MET A 207 -11.04 5.57 16.54
CA MET A 207 -10.59 6.64 17.43
C MET A 207 -9.06 6.56 17.58
N LEU A 208 -8.37 7.68 17.36
CA LEU A 208 -6.96 7.82 17.70
C LEU A 208 -6.78 7.97 19.22
N LEU A 209 -5.86 7.21 19.80
CA LEU A 209 -5.55 7.21 21.22
C LEU A 209 -4.25 7.97 21.50
N ASP A 210 -4.21 8.66 22.64
CA ASP A 210 -2.98 9.26 23.15
C ASP A 210 -2.05 8.20 23.77
N PRO A 211 -0.78 8.54 24.10
CA PRO A 211 0.15 7.59 24.72
C PRO A 211 -0.29 7.02 26.08
N SER A 212 -1.30 7.61 26.73
CA SER A 212 -1.91 7.08 27.96
C SER A 212 -3.07 6.11 27.70
N GLY A 213 -3.47 5.95 26.43
CA GLY A 213 -4.60 5.13 25.98
C GLY A 213 -5.95 5.85 26.09
N ALA A 214 -5.96 7.18 26.24
CA ALA A 214 -7.18 7.97 26.26
C ALA A 214 -7.56 8.47 24.87
N ASP A 215 -8.85 8.68 24.64
CA ASP A 215 -9.36 9.21 23.38
C ASP A 215 -8.82 10.62 23.12
N THR A 216 -8.26 10.84 21.93
CA THR A 216 -7.82 12.18 21.50
C THR A 216 -8.97 13.06 21.04
N GLY A 217 -10.11 12.44 20.68
CA GLY A 217 -11.24 13.10 20.02
C GLY A 217 -11.08 13.22 18.51
N THR A 218 -10.05 12.58 17.92
CA THR A 218 -9.87 12.45 16.48
C THR A 218 -10.40 11.10 16.02
N ASP A 219 -11.54 11.13 15.34
CA ASP A 219 -12.20 9.98 14.72
C ASP A 219 -11.87 9.94 13.23
N LEU A 220 -11.32 8.80 12.78
CA LEU A 220 -10.94 8.57 11.39
C LEU A 220 -11.84 7.51 10.77
N VAL A 221 -12.53 7.84 9.68
CA VAL A 221 -13.18 6.84 8.82
C VAL A 221 -12.22 6.50 7.69
N ILE A 222 -11.69 5.28 7.72
CA ILE A 222 -10.73 4.83 6.72
C ILE A 222 -11.48 4.02 5.66
N VAL A 223 -11.28 4.38 4.40
CA VAL A 223 -11.84 3.72 3.21
C VAL A 223 -10.71 2.96 2.52
N ASN A 224 -10.82 1.64 2.46
CA ASN A 224 -9.87 0.74 1.82
C ASN A 224 -10.43 0.27 0.48
N VAL A 225 -9.71 0.55 -0.61
CA VAL A 225 -10.11 0.23 -1.98
C VAL A 225 -9.02 -0.53 -2.74
N HIS A 226 -9.44 -1.45 -3.60
CA HIS A 226 -8.58 -2.05 -4.61
C HIS A 226 -9.30 -2.01 -5.94
N THR A 227 -8.97 -1.01 -6.75
CA THR A 227 -9.66 -0.80 -8.02
C THR A 227 -9.30 -1.87 -9.06
N LYS A 228 -10.16 -2.10 -10.04
CA LYS A 228 -9.87 -2.95 -11.18
C LYS A 228 -9.00 -2.20 -12.19
N PRO A 229 -7.82 -2.72 -12.57
CA PRO A 229 -6.89 -1.99 -13.46
C PRO A 229 -7.51 -1.50 -14.77
N THR A 230 -8.42 -2.27 -15.37
CA THR A 230 -9.06 -1.91 -16.64
C THR A 230 -10.20 -0.90 -16.51
N LEU A 231 -10.69 -0.64 -15.29
CA LEU A 231 -11.76 0.30 -14.99
C LEU A 231 -11.32 1.33 -13.92
N ALA A 232 -10.01 1.49 -13.72
CA ALA A 232 -9.46 2.26 -12.61
C ALA A 232 -10.03 3.70 -12.54
N VAL A 233 -10.10 4.41 -13.67
CA VAL A 233 -10.67 5.76 -13.75
C VAL A 233 -12.16 5.78 -13.42
N GLU A 234 -12.92 4.78 -13.88
CA GLU A 234 -14.37 4.70 -13.64
C GLU A 234 -14.64 4.45 -12.14
N GLU A 235 -13.94 3.49 -11.54
CA GLU A 235 -14.07 3.18 -10.11
C GLU A 235 -13.56 4.34 -9.24
N MET A 236 -12.43 4.97 -9.59
CA MET A 236 -11.94 6.17 -8.87
C MET A 236 -12.92 7.35 -8.97
N SER A 237 -13.62 7.50 -10.09
CA SER A 237 -14.61 8.58 -10.25
C SER A 237 -15.79 8.43 -9.28
N ALA A 238 -16.11 7.20 -8.90
CA ALA A 238 -17.18 6.87 -7.94
C ALA A 238 -16.76 7.05 -6.46
N LEU A 239 -15.47 7.26 -6.15
CA LEU A 239 -15.02 7.46 -4.76
C LEU A 239 -15.62 8.70 -4.08
N GLY A 240 -16.03 9.71 -4.86
CA GLY A 240 -16.81 10.83 -4.33
C GLY A 240 -18.17 10.39 -3.77
N ASP A 241 -18.85 9.44 -4.40
CA ASP A 241 -20.12 8.89 -3.91
C ASP A 241 -19.91 8.02 -2.66
N VAL A 242 -18.77 7.32 -2.59
CA VAL A 242 -18.36 6.56 -1.39
C VAL A 242 -18.15 7.49 -0.20
N HIS A 243 -17.46 8.62 -0.40
CA HIS A 243 -17.30 9.65 0.63
C HIS A 243 -18.65 10.14 1.15
N LEU A 244 -19.56 10.53 0.24
CA LEU A 244 -20.89 11.03 0.61
C LEU A 244 -21.73 9.98 1.33
N TRP A 245 -21.62 8.71 0.93
CA TRP A 245 -22.27 7.61 1.63
C TRP A 245 -21.68 7.39 3.03
N GLY A 246 -20.35 7.51 3.16
CA GLY A 246 -19.65 7.49 4.43
C GLY A 246 -20.23 8.53 5.39
N GLN A 247 -20.31 9.80 4.95
CA GLN A 247 -20.87 10.89 5.74
C GLN A 247 -22.31 10.62 6.21
N ALA A 248 -23.11 9.92 5.39
CA ALA A 248 -24.48 9.60 5.74
C ALA A 248 -24.64 8.42 6.72
N ASN A 249 -23.69 7.46 6.73
CA ASN A 249 -23.80 6.21 7.50
C ASN A 249 -22.90 6.16 8.74
N TYR A 250 -21.80 6.91 8.74
CA TYR A 250 -20.93 7.12 9.89
C TYR A 250 -21.26 8.49 10.49
N SER A 251 -20.55 9.53 10.09
CA SER A 251 -20.68 10.89 10.59
C SER A 251 -20.11 11.87 9.55
N ASP A 252 -20.75 13.03 9.40
CA ASP A 252 -20.30 14.10 8.51
C ASP A 252 -19.19 14.96 9.14
N ASP A 253 -19.02 14.88 10.46
CA ASP A 253 -18.00 15.59 11.24
C ASP A 253 -16.68 14.81 11.38
N ASP A 254 -16.61 13.56 10.89
CA ASP A 254 -15.42 12.71 10.99
C ASP A 254 -14.39 13.03 9.89
N ASP A 255 -13.12 12.75 10.17
CA ASP A 255 -12.04 12.85 9.19
C ASP A 255 -12.01 11.57 8.33
N TYR A 256 -12.10 11.71 7.01
CA TYR A 256 -12.05 10.58 6.07
C TYR A 256 -10.62 10.37 5.58
N VAL A 257 -10.23 9.11 5.38
CA VAL A 257 -8.96 8.76 4.75
C VAL A 257 -9.24 7.68 3.72
N ILE A 258 -9.15 8.00 2.44
CA ILE A 258 -9.30 7.01 1.37
C ILE A 258 -7.90 6.54 0.99
N LEU A 259 -7.68 5.22 1.02
CA LEU A 259 -6.40 4.61 0.73
C LEU A 259 -6.57 3.24 0.06
N GLY A 260 -5.53 2.79 -0.64
CA GLY A 260 -5.63 1.54 -1.38
C GLY A 260 -4.77 1.47 -2.62
N ASP A 261 -4.95 0.40 -3.39
CA ASP A 261 -4.41 0.25 -4.74
C ASP A 261 -5.43 0.79 -5.75
N PHE A 262 -5.20 2.03 -6.18
CA PHE A 262 -6.09 2.77 -7.06
C PHE A 262 -5.81 2.46 -8.53
N ASN A 263 -4.75 1.71 -8.85
CA ASN A 263 -4.24 1.57 -10.21
C ASN A 263 -4.12 2.94 -10.93
N GLY A 264 -3.87 4.01 -10.17
CA GLY A 264 -4.10 5.40 -10.58
C GLY A 264 -2.98 6.02 -11.41
N ASP A 265 -2.30 5.25 -12.27
CA ASP A 265 -1.18 5.77 -13.07
C ASP A 265 -0.90 4.90 -14.31
N CYS A 266 0.12 5.28 -15.08
CA CYS A 266 0.66 4.54 -16.21
C CYS A 266 -0.39 4.30 -17.31
N SER A 267 -0.58 3.04 -17.73
CA SER A 267 -1.55 2.70 -18.78
C SER A 267 -2.99 2.64 -18.31
N TYR A 268 -3.24 2.78 -17.00
CA TYR A 268 -4.56 2.59 -16.40
C TYR A 268 -5.28 3.92 -16.16
N ALA A 269 -4.54 4.98 -15.84
CA ALA A 269 -5.07 6.33 -15.75
C ALA A 269 -4.05 7.35 -16.27
N SER A 270 -4.47 8.22 -17.18
CA SER A 270 -3.66 9.36 -17.61
C SER A 270 -3.82 10.55 -16.67
N TYR A 271 -2.81 11.41 -16.61
CA TYR A 271 -2.86 12.64 -15.80
C TYR A 271 -4.14 13.47 -16.02
N ASN A 272 -4.61 13.62 -17.26
CA ASN A 272 -5.81 14.39 -17.56
C ASN A 272 -7.08 13.75 -16.97
N GLU A 273 -7.15 12.42 -16.90
CA GLU A 273 -8.26 11.73 -16.27
C GLU A 273 -8.21 11.87 -14.75
N LEU A 274 -7.01 11.80 -14.16
CA LEU A 274 -6.81 11.93 -12.71
C LEU A 274 -7.23 13.31 -12.19
N ILE A 275 -6.86 14.40 -12.87
CA ILE A 275 -7.23 15.76 -12.44
C ILE A 275 -8.73 16.08 -12.60
N GLU A 276 -9.47 15.28 -13.36
CA GLU A 276 -10.92 15.44 -13.55
C GLU A 276 -11.74 14.66 -12.51
N LEU A 277 -11.10 13.79 -11.70
CA LEU A 277 -11.77 13.03 -10.65
C LEU A 277 -12.40 13.96 -9.60
N SER A 278 -13.54 13.56 -9.06
CA SER A 278 -14.22 14.26 -7.96
C SER A 278 -13.32 14.39 -6.71
N ILE A 279 -12.54 13.35 -6.46
CA ILE A 279 -11.54 13.27 -5.38
C ILE A 279 -10.27 14.09 -5.66
N SER A 280 -10.16 14.77 -6.81
CA SER A 280 -9.06 15.71 -7.13
C SER A 280 -9.44 17.17 -6.89
N SER A 281 -10.60 17.43 -6.29
CA SER A 281 -11.04 18.77 -5.91
C SER A 281 -10.31 19.29 -4.67
N GLU A 282 -10.41 20.60 -4.40
CA GLU A 282 -9.78 21.25 -3.23
C GLU A 282 -10.26 20.72 -1.87
N ASN A 283 -11.32 19.90 -1.84
CA ASN A 283 -11.81 19.25 -0.64
C ASN A 283 -10.98 18.03 -0.22
N TYR A 284 -10.09 17.55 -1.09
CA TYR A 284 -9.21 16.43 -0.86
C TYR A 284 -7.76 16.88 -0.95
N THR A 285 -6.90 16.31 -0.12
CA THR A 285 -5.45 16.39 -0.36
C THR A 285 -5.01 15.14 -1.11
N TRP A 286 -3.88 15.11 -1.80
CA TRP A 286 -3.30 13.85 -2.28
C TRP A 286 -1.93 13.74 -1.65
N LEU A 287 -1.77 12.76 -0.76
CA LEU A 287 -0.55 12.62 0.04
C LEU A 287 0.53 11.89 -0.74
N VAL A 288 0.15 10.88 -1.53
CA VAL A 288 1.07 10.23 -2.47
C VAL A 288 1.03 11.02 -3.78
N PRO A 289 2.14 11.65 -4.19
CA PRO A 289 2.18 12.45 -5.41
C PRO A 289 2.18 11.56 -6.66
N ASP A 290 1.82 12.14 -7.81
CA ASP A 290 1.75 11.41 -9.10
C ASP A 290 3.11 10.86 -9.57
N ASP A 291 4.24 11.35 -9.05
CA ASP A 291 5.59 10.93 -9.42
C ASP A 291 6.21 9.87 -8.49
N ALA A 292 5.45 9.42 -7.48
CA ALA A 292 5.79 8.31 -6.60
C ALA A 292 5.89 6.97 -7.36
N ASP A 293 6.70 6.05 -6.86
CA ASP A 293 6.71 4.65 -7.32
C ASP A 293 6.24 3.74 -6.20
N THR A 294 5.03 3.20 -6.34
CA THR A 294 4.43 2.32 -5.33
C THR A 294 4.49 0.85 -5.73
N THR A 295 5.22 0.50 -6.82
CA THR A 295 5.28 -0.88 -7.32
C THR A 295 6.54 -1.63 -6.89
N VAL A 296 6.41 -2.93 -6.59
CA VAL A 296 7.55 -3.84 -6.36
C VAL A 296 8.04 -4.48 -7.68
N GLY A 297 7.44 -4.09 -8.83
CA GLY A 297 7.72 -4.61 -10.17
C GLY A 297 8.84 -3.86 -10.91
N ASP A 298 8.99 -4.11 -12.21
CA ASP A 298 9.89 -3.32 -13.09
C ASP A 298 9.20 -2.07 -13.67
N SER A 299 7.94 -1.81 -13.27
CA SER A 299 7.21 -0.58 -13.56
C SER A 299 7.61 0.54 -12.61
N ARG A 300 7.32 1.79 -12.98
CA ARG A 300 7.41 2.95 -12.08
C ARG A 300 6.07 3.67 -12.17
N CYS A 301 5.17 3.40 -11.22
CA CYS A 301 3.79 3.88 -11.26
C CYS A 301 3.29 4.20 -9.85
N ALA A 302 2.56 5.31 -9.69
CA ALA A 302 1.85 5.67 -8.45
C ALA A 302 0.47 4.98 -8.40
N TYR A 303 0.45 3.66 -8.27
CA TYR A 303 -0.80 2.89 -8.18
C TYR A 303 -1.48 3.04 -6.82
N ASP A 304 -0.76 2.85 -5.73
CA ASP A 304 -1.26 3.13 -4.38
C ASP A 304 -1.37 4.63 -4.12
N ARG A 305 -2.50 5.07 -3.56
CA ARG A 305 -2.82 6.49 -3.33
C ARG A 305 -3.42 6.69 -1.95
N ILE A 306 -3.25 7.89 -1.40
CA ILE A 306 -3.92 8.32 -0.16
C ILE A 306 -4.44 9.75 -0.33
N PRO A 307 -5.69 9.93 -0.81
CA PRO A 307 -6.40 11.19 -0.61
C PRO A 307 -7.09 11.21 0.77
N PRO A 308 -6.72 12.10 1.71
CA PRO A 308 -7.51 12.38 2.90
C PRO A 308 -8.70 13.29 2.53
#